data_AF-A0A651HLY4-F1
#
_entry.id   AF-A0A651HLY4-F1
#
_cell.length_a   1.000
_cell.length_b   1.000
_cell.length_c   1.000
_cell.angle_alpha   90.00
_cell.angle_beta   90.00
_cell.angle_gamma   90.00
#
_symmetry.space_group_name_H-M   'P 1'
#
loop_
_entity.id
_entity.type
_entity.pdbx_description
1 polymer ?
#
loop_
_entity_poly.entity_id
_entity_poly.type
_entity_poly.pdbx_seq_one_letter_code
_entity_poly.pdbx_strand_id
1 'polypeptide(L)'
;MAGVLAVISLEPVVQVGEGFAMHPLGAGLLPPFAVAPDGSALLLLGDVRASGPRGSFEVLKLSLEGDTILRRDVEYVPRRIGPAEREQIHQAFAEYVEDPRLPRSALDFPEAYPPVRQLVAGNDGSLWLLRELDLTGGEDRWEVEGFVRITGVPSCPLPWEPRMTILRATWEEIWGTSRDDLGVPYIHRFRVDRRCP
;
A
#
# COMPACT_ATOMS: atom_id res chain seq x y z
N MET A 1 -10.09 12.90 -14.47
CA MET A 1 -9.24 12.31 -13.43
C MET A 1 -8.03 11.71 -14.14
N ALA A 2 -6.95 12.49 -14.25
CA ALA A 2 -5.70 12.06 -14.86
C ALA A 2 -4.73 11.70 -13.72
N GLY A 3 -3.86 10.72 -13.93
CA GLY A 3 -2.86 10.33 -12.94
C GLY A 3 -1.46 10.43 -13.51
N VAL A 4 -0.52 10.74 -12.62
CA VAL A 4 0.88 11.08 -12.87
C VAL A 4 1.69 9.82 -13.20
N LEU A 5 2.54 9.90 -14.23
CA LEU A 5 3.43 8.82 -14.67
C LEU A 5 4.88 9.19 -14.32
N ALA A 6 5.60 8.33 -13.58
CA ALA A 6 7.05 8.48 -13.37
C ALA A 6 7.81 7.51 -14.29
N VAL A 7 8.85 8.00 -14.98
CA VAL A 7 9.72 7.21 -15.89
C VAL A 7 11.13 7.08 -15.31
N ILE A 8 11.74 5.92 -15.54
CA ILE A 8 12.84 5.29 -14.76
C ILE A 8 14.25 5.67 -15.27
N SER A 9 15.23 5.73 -14.35
CA SER A 9 16.67 5.51 -14.63
C SER A 9 17.25 4.60 -13.52
N LEU A 10 17.89 3.48 -13.87
CA LEU A 10 18.27 2.40 -12.95
C LEU A 10 19.79 2.35 -12.65
N GLU A 11 20.16 2.13 -11.39
CA GLU A 11 21.45 1.51 -10.99
C GLU A 11 21.16 0.52 -9.82
N PRO A 12 21.58 -0.76 -9.89
CA PRO A 12 21.24 -1.76 -8.88
C PRO A 12 22.23 -1.84 -7.70
N VAL A 13 21.71 -1.97 -6.47
CA VAL A 13 22.43 -2.38 -5.26
C VAL A 13 21.56 -3.42 -4.52
N VAL A 14 22.14 -4.40 -3.83
CA VAL A 14 21.43 -5.57 -3.24
C VAL A 14 21.52 -5.56 -1.71
N GLN A 15 20.40 -5.66 -1.00
CA GLN A 15 20.34 -6.02 0.42
C GLN A 15 18.96 -6.63 0.78
N VAL A 16 18.92 -7.64 1.68
CA VAL A 16 17.74 -8.47 2.00
C VAL A 16 17.22 -8.20 3.42
N GLY A 17 15.90 -8.04 3.58
CA GLY A 17 15.20 -8.07 4.87
C GLY A 17 13.89 -8.87 4.78
N GLU A 18 13.51 -9.57 5.84
CA GLU A 18 12.29 -10.39 5.94
C GLU A 18 11.07 -9.53 6.36
N GLY A 19 9.92 -9.74 5.71
CA GLY A 19 8.66 -9.06 6.00
C GLY A 19 7.59 -10.00 6.55
N PHE A 20 6.76 -9.52 7.48
CA PHE A 20 5.58 -10.23 7.98
C PHE A 20 4.42 -10.13 6.98
N ALA A 21 3.84 -11.26 6.56
CA ALA A 21 2.67 -11.30 5.69
C ALA A 21 1.38 -11.05 6.51
N MET A 22 0.88 -9.81 6.51
CA MET A 22 -0.46 -9.48 7.00
C MET A 22 -1.53 -9.87 5.98
N HIS A 23 -2.73 -10.22 6.46
CA HIS A 23 -3.86 -10.57 5.59
C HIS A 23 -4.18 -9.43 4.61
N PRO A 24 -4.28 -9.71 3.30
CA PRO A 24 -4.26 -8.72 2.22
C PRO A 24 -5.45 -7.78 2.13
N LEU A 25 -6.56 -8.20 2.73
CA LEU A 25 -7.81 -7.47 2.84
C LEU A 25 -8.34 -7.49 4.26
N GLY A 26 -7.47 -7.89 5.19
CA GLY A 26 -7.90 -8.22 6.53
C GLY A 26 -8.32 -6.92 7.17
N ALA A 27 -9.50 -6.91 7.75
CA ALA A 27 -9.63 -6.24 9.03
C ALA A 27 -8.63 -6.93 9.98
N GLY A 28 -7.34 -6.63 9.82
CA GLY A 28 -6.40 -6.83 10.91
C GLY A 28 -7.02 -6.15 12.12
N LEU A 29 -6.81 -6.71 13.30
CA LEU A 29 -7.29 -6.15 14.56
C LEU A 29 -6.93 -4.65 14.72
N LEU A 30 -6.00 -4.15 13.90
CA LEU A 30 -5.62 -2.75 13.80
C LEU A 30 -5.73 -2.25 12.35
N PRO A 31 -6.29 -1.04 12.14
CA PRO A 31 -6.20 -0.37 10.86
C PRO A 31 -4.72 -0.09 10.48
N PRO A 32 -4.41 0.14 9.19
CA PRO A 32 -3.06 0.51 8.80
C PRO A 32 -2.53 1.69 9.62
N PHE A 33 -1.27 1.58 10.03
CA PHE A 33 -0.56 2.65 10.73
C PHE A 33 0.91 2.65 10.31
N ALA A 34 1.59 3.77 10.53
CA ALA A 34 3.03 3.89 10.31
C ALA A 34 3.65 4.81 11.37
N VAL A 35 4.87 4.51 11.80
CA VAL A 35 5.63 5.40 12.67
C VAL A 35 6.59 6.21 11.80
N ALA A 36 6.70 7.51 12.06
CA ALA A 36 7.69 8.34 11.38
C ALA A 36 9.11 7.80 11.62
N PRO A 37 10.00 7.80 10.61
CA PRO A 37 11.34 7.22 10.77
C PRO A 37 12.19 7.84 11.90
N ASP A 38 11.92 9.11 12.23
CA ASP A 38 12.56 9.82 13.35
C ASP A 38 11.88 9.58 14.70
N GLY A 39 10.82 8.77 14.73
CA GLY A 39 10.02 8.49 15.91
C GLY A 39 9.20 9.68 16.40
N SER A 40 9.05 10.77 15.63
CA SER A 40 8.35 11.98 16.11
C SER A 40 6.83 11.87 16.08
N ALA A 41 6.29 10.99 15.24
CA ALA A 41 4.86 10.93 14.96
C ALA A 41 4.37 9.52 14.60
N LEU A 42 3.08 9.32 14.80
CA LEU A 42 2.31 8.15 14.40
C LEU A 42 1.28 8.55 13.34
N LEU A 43 1.27 7.84 12.21
CA LEU A 43 0.25 7.93 11.17
C LEU A 43 -0.77 6.82 11.36
N LEU A 44 -2.05 7.16 11.30
CA LEU A 44 -3.15 6.23 11.48
C LEU A 44 -4.22 6.46 10.43
N LEU A 45 -4.82 5.37 9.98
CA LEU A 45 -6.12 5.40 9.35
C LEU A 45 -7.18 5.50 10.46
N GLY A 46 -7.91 6.60 10.49
CA GLY A 46 -9.00 6.83 11.44
C GLY A 46 -10.32 6.22 10.96
N ASP A 47 -11.43 6.88 11.29
CA ASP A 47 -12.76 6.42 10.93
C ASP A 47 -12.91 6.22 9.43
N VAL A 48 -13.37 5.04 9.02
CA VAL A 48 -13.81 4.75 7.65
C VAL A 48 -15.33 4.81 7.60
N ARG A 49 -15.86 5.67 6.73
CA ARG A 49 -17.28 5.92 6.54
C ARG A 49 -17.65 5.58 5.11
N ALA A 50 -18.62 4.70 4.89
CA ALA A 50 -19.10 4.36 3.55
C ALA A 50 -20.62 4.49 3.51
N SER A 51 -21.15 5.23 2.52
CA SER A 51 -22.58 5.37 2.30
C SER A 51 -22.88 5.28 0.80
N GLY A 52 -23.28 4.09 0.34
CA GLY A 52 -23.59 3.84 -1.06
C GLY A 52 -22.36 4.02 -1.97
N PRO A 53 -22.42 4.84 -3.04
CA PRO A 53 -21.36 4.94 -4.04
C PRO A 53 -20.15 5.79 -3.60
N ARG A 54 -20.21 6.43 -2.43
CA ARG A 54 -19.14 7.28 -1.90
C ARG A 54 -18.84 6.92 -0.46
N GLY A 55 -17.58 7.04 -0.10
CA GLY A 55 -17.12 6.95 1.27
C GLY A 55 -16.08 8.02 1.55
N SER A 56 -15.76 8.18 2.82
CA SER A 56 -14.60 8.93 3.27
C SER A 56 -13.85 8.13 4.32
N PHE A 57 -12.58 8.43 4.49
CA PHE A 57 -11.81 7.94 5.63
C PHE A 57 -10.95 9.05 6.16
N GLU A 58 -10.60 8.94 7.43
CA GLU A 58 -9.73 9.90 8.08
C GLU A 58 -8.27 9.43 8.03
N VAL A 59 -7.38 10.39 7.81
CA VAL A 59 -5.94 10.23 7.99
C VAL A 59 -5.50 11.13 9.13
N LEU A 60 -4.89 10.52 10.14
CA LEU A 60 -4.37 11.21 11.32
C LEU A 60 -2.85 11.13 11.35
N LYS A 61 -2.22 12.25 11.70
CA LYS A 61 -0.83 12.30 12.17
C LYS A 61 -0.85 12.81 13.60
N LEU A 62 -0.43 11.97 14.52
CA LEU A 62 -0.34 12.29 15.94
C LEU A 62 1.13 12.43 16.31
N SER A 63 1.48 13.39 17.17
CA SER A 63 2.78 13.39 17.82
C SER A 63 2.84 12.27 18.87
N LEU A 64 4.03 11.91 19.33
CA LEU A 64 4.15 10.95 20.43
C LEU A 64 3.67 11.49 21.78
N GLU A 65 3.55 12.81 21.95
CA GLU A 65 2.90 13.41 23.12
C GLU A 65 1.37 13.29 23.08
N GLY A 66 0.79 12.86 21.95
CA GLY A 66 -0.65 12.71 21.75
C GLY A 66 -1.33 13.89 21.08
N ASP A 67 -0.56 14.91 20.66
CA ASP A 67 -1.12 16.06 19.93
C ASP A 67 -1.50 15.65 18.50
N THR A 68 -2.60 16.18 18.00
CA THR A 68 -2.98 15.99 16.59
C THR A 68 -2.23 17.00 15.72
N ILE A 69 -1.26 16.53 14.93
CA ILE A 69 -0.49 17.32 13.97
C ILE A 69 -1.28 17.50 12.67
N LEU A 70 -1.95 16.44 12.19
CA LEU A 70 -2.76 16.45 10.97
C LEU A 70 -4.03 15.63 11.19
N ARG A 71 -5.14 16.15 10.68
CA ARG A 71 -6.40 15.44 10.54
C ARG A 71 -7.01 15.80 9.19
N ARG A 72 -7.21 14.81 8.33
CA ARG A 72 -7.76 15.02 6.99
C ARG A 72 -8.75 13.93 6.63
N ASP A 73 -9.95 14.33 6.22
CA ASP A 73 -10.89 13.45 5.54
C ASP A 73 -10.51 13.31 4.05
N VAL A 74 -10.48 12.07 3.57
CA VAL A 74 -10.18 11.74 2.18
C VAL A 74 -11.37 10.97 1.60
N GLU A 75 -11.95 11.50 0.53
CA GLU A 75 -13.03 10.84 -0.18
C GLU A 75 -12.51 9.64 -0.98
N TYR A 76 -13.36 8.63 -1.14
CA TYR A 76 -13.10 7.50 -2.03
C TYR A 76 -14.39 6.93 -2.60
N VAL A 77 -14.23 6.18 -3.69
CA VAL A 77 -15.30 5.36 -4.26
C VAL A 77 -15.06 3.92 -3.81
N PRO A 78 -15.94 3.33 -2.97
CA PRO A 78 -15.77 1.95 -2.56
C PRO A 78 -15.77 1.01 -3.77
N ARG A 79 -14.70 0.23 -3.93
CA ARG A 79 -14.61 -0.79 -4.97
C ARG A 79 -15.04 -2.12 -4.41
N ARG A 80 -16.14 -2.67 -4.91
CA ARG A 80 -16.59 -4.01 -4.53
C ARG A 80 -15.58 -5.08 -4.93
N ILE A 81 -15.45 -6.09 -4.08
CA ILE A 81 -14.63 -7.27 -4.36
C ILE A 81 -15.51 -8.32 -5.01
N GLY A 82 -15.35 -8.49 -6.33
CA GLY A 82 -16.16 -9.42 -7.11
C GLY A 82 -15.85 -10.89 -6.80
N PRO A 83 -16.75 -11.84 -7.15
CA PRO A 83 -16.54 -13.26 -6.85
C PRO A 83 -15.26 -13.85 -7.46
N ALA A 84 -14.93 -13.48 -8.71
CA ALA A 84 -13.71 -13.95 -9.38
C ALA A 84 -12.43 -13.46 -8.69
N GLU A 85 -12.44 -12.21 -8.23
CA GLU A 85 -11.32 -11.60 -7.52
C GLU A 85 -11.14 -12.23 -6.12
N ARG A 86 -12.25 -12.52 -5.42
CA ARG A 86 -12.20 -13.27 -4.17
C ARG A 86 -11.57 -14.64 -4.37
N GLU A 87 -11.99 -15.38 -5.39
CA GLU A 87 -11.44 -16.70 -5.69
C GLU A 87 -9.94 -16.63 -6.02
N GLN A 88 -9.52 -15.64 -6.81
CA GLN A 88 -8.10 -15.41 -7.10
C GLN A 88 -7.27 -15.19 -5.83
N ILE A 89 -7.78 -14.38 -4.88
CA ILE A 89 -7.10 -14.12 -3.61
C ILE A 89 -7.09 -15.37 -2.73
N HIS A 90 -8.20 -16.11 -2.66
CA HIS A 90 -8.27 -17.38 -1.94
C HIS A 90 -7.26 -18.39 -2.48
N GLN A 91 -7.18 -18.54 -3.80
CA GLN A 91 -6.28 -19.48 -4.44
C GLN A 91 -4.82 -19.14 -4.13
N ALA A 92 -4.41 -17.90 -4.39
CA ALA A 92 -3.04 -17.49 -4.11
C ALA A 92 -2.73 -17.59 -2.60
N PHE A 93 -3.69 -17.33 -1.70
CA PHE A 93 -3.45 -17.46 -0.25
C PHE A 93 -3.24 -18.92 0.15
N ALA A 94 -4.02 -19.83 -0.42
CA ALA A 94 -3.85 -21.26 -0.20
C ALA A 94 -2.53 -21.81 -0.76
N GLU A 95 -2.01 -21.22 -1.85
CA GLU A 95 -0.70 -21.55 -2.39
C GLU A 95 0.45 -21.01 -1.51
N TYR A 96 0.27 -19.83 -0.91
CA TYR A 96 1.25 -19.21 -0.03
C TYR A 96 1.33 -19.87 1.35
N VAL A 97 0.18 -20.22 1.92
CA VAL A 97 0.10 -20.83 3.24
C VAL A 97 0.24 -22.34 3.08
N GLU A 98 1.44 -22.87 3.30
CA GLU A 98 1.72 -24.31 3.36
C GLU A 98 1.09 -25.02 4.58
N ASP A 99 0.11 -24.42 5.27
CA ASP A 99 -0.58 -25.03 6.41
C ASP A 99 -1.95 -25.58 5.99
N PRO A 100 -2.10 -26.92 5.85
CA PRO A 100 -3.37 -27.55 5.48
C PRO A 100 -4.46 -27.41 6.55
N ARG A 101 -4.15 -26.87 7.73
CA ARG A 101 -5.10 -26.66 8.83
C ARG A 101 -5.83 -25.33 8.76
N LEU A 102 -5.40 -24.39 7.94
CA LEU A 102 -6.13 -23.13 7.73
C LEU A 102 -7.24 -23.36 6.69
N PRO A 103 -8.52 -23.41 7.09
CA PRO A 103 -9.59 -23.61 6.13
C PRO A 103 -9.63 -22.40 5.18
N ARG A 104 -9.98 -22.63 3.90
CA ARG A 104 -10.16 -21.54 2.91
C ARG A 104 -11.12 -20.45 3.41
N SER A 105 -12.09 -20.82 4.24
CA SER A 105 -13.06 -19.93 4.89
C SER A 105 -12.48 -19.13 6.07
N ALA A 106 -11.21 -19.28 6.43
CA ALA A 106 -10.56 -18.48 7.46
C ALA A 106 -10.30 -17.03 7.01
N LEU A 107 -10.43 -16.75 5.70
CA LEU A 107 -10.31 -15.41 5.15
C LEU A 107 -11.68 -14.73 5.15
N ASP A 108 -11.90 -13.82 6.10
CA ASP A 108 -13.02 -12.88 6.03
C ASP A 108 -12.65 -11.74 5.07
N PHE A 109 -13.44 -11.61 4.00
CA PHE A 109 -13.28 -10.53 3.03
C PHE A 109 -14.33 -9.44 3.27
N PRO A 110 -13.91 -8.16 3.38
CA PRO A 110 -14.86 -7.07 3.36
C PRO A 110 -15.62 -7.06 2.02
N GLU A 111 -16.84 -6.51 2.00
CA GLU A 111 -17.64 -6.40 0.76
C GLU A 111 -16.94 -5.52 -0.30
N ALA A 112 -16.17 -4.53 0.17
CA ALA A 112 -15.40 -3.61 -0.64
C ALA A 112 -13.96 -3.52 -0.16
N TYR A 113 -13.05 -3.16 -1.07
CA TYR A 113 -11.65 -2.89 -0.75
C TYR A 113 -11.55 -1.82 0.35
N PRO A 114 -10.66 -2.02 1.36
CA PRO A 114 -10.35 -0.95 2.28
C PRO A 114 -9.79 0.23 1.48
N PRO A 115 -10.13 1.48 1.85
CA PRO A 115 -9.69 2.65 1.09
C PRO A 115 -8.17 2.79 1.06
N VAL A 116 -7.46 2.25 2.05
CA VAL A 116 -6.01 2.30 2.16
C VAL A 116 -5.52 0.91 2.55
N ARG A 117 -4.56 0.37 1.81
CA ARG A 117 -3.91 -0.93 2.10
C ARG A 117 -2.65 -0.76 2.93
N GLN A 118 -1.92 0.34 2.71
CA GLN A 118 -0.68 0.63 3.41
C GLN A 118 -0.52 2.12 3.66
N LEU A 119 0.04 2.44 4.82
CA LEU A 119 0.51 3.76 5.19
C LEU A 119 2.04 3.72 5.26
N VAL A 120 2.70 4.74 4.71
CA VAL A 120 4.14 4.95 4.90
C VAL A 120 4.36 6.40 5.34
N ALA A 121 5.10 6.56 6.43
CA ALA A 121 5.59 7.86 6.89
C ALA A 121 6.92 8.14 6.20
N GLY A 122 6.95 9.20 5.38
CA GLY A 122 8.17 9.62 4.70
C GLY A 122 9.20 10.19 5.66
N ASN A 123 10.47 10.09 5.27
CA ASN A 123 11.62 10.57 6.05
C ASN A 123 11.69 12.10 6.17
N ASP A 124 10.88 12.81 5.39
CA ASP A 124 10.74 14.27 5.40
C ASP A 124 9.37 14.72 5.93
N GLY A 125 8.66 13.82 6.62
CA GLY A 125 7.35 14.06 7.19
C GLY A 125 6.19 13.95 6.19
N SER A 126 6.46 13.60 4.93
CA SER A 126 5.42 13.28 3.93
C SER A 126 4.61 12.04 4.32
N LEU A 127 3.41 11.92 3.75
CA LEU A 127 2.49 10.82 4.02
C LEU A 127 2.14 10.12 2.71
N TRP A 128 2.26 8.79 2.71
CA TRP A 128 2.08 7.95 1.54
C TRP A 128 1.01 6.91 1.80
N LEU A 129 -0.02 6.91 0.96
CA LEU A 129 -1.14 5.97 1.02
C LEU A 129 -1.10 5.03 -0.17
N LEU A 130 -1.00 3.73 0.05
CA LEU A 130 -1.30 2.77 -1.00
C LEU A 130 -2.82 2.60 -1.10
N ARG A 131 -3.42 3.17 -2.15
CA ARG A 131 -4.88 3.21 -2.34
C ARG A 131 -5.39 1.95 -3.00
N GLU A 132 -4.73 1.56 -4.08
CA GLU A 132 -5.17 0.46 -4.93
C GLU A 132 -3.95 -0.33 -5.37
N LEU A 133 -4.08 -1.66 -5.32
CA LEU A 133 -3.22 -2.55 -6.10
C LEU A 133 -4.02 -2.90 -7.35
N ASP A 134 -3.48 -2.56 -8.51
CA ASP A 134 -4.04 -3.07 -9.74
C ASP A 134 -3.62 -4.53 -9.92
N LEU A 135 -4.54 -5.44 -9.55
CA LEU A 135 -4.35 -6.88 -9.65
C LEU A 135 -4.16 -7.35 -11.11
N THR A 136 -4.54 -6.52 -12.09
CA THR A 136 -4.61 -6.91 -13.51
C THR A 136 -3.76 -6.05 -14.44
N GLY A 137 -3.56 -4.78 -14.11
CA GLY A 137 -3.07 -3.75 -15.04
C GLY A 137 -1.72 -3.14 -14.69
N GLY A 138 -0.96 -3.74 -13.77
CA GLY A 138 0.49 -3.45 -13.73
C GLY A 138 0.93 -2.31 -12.83
N GLU A 139 0.01 -1.62 -12.13
CA GLU A 139 0.32 -0.36 -11.43
C GLU A 139 -0.12 -0.38 -9.95
N ASP A 140 0.77 0.06 -9.07
CA ASP A 140 0.40 0.41 -7.69
C ASP A 140 0.10 1.90 -7.61
N ARG A 141 -1.09 2.25 -7.10
CA ARG A 141 -1.48 3.66 -6.93
C ARG A 141 -1.18 4.12 -5.52
N TRP A 142 -0.18 4.98 -5.41
CA TRP A 142 0.17 5.70 -4.19
C TRP A 142 -0.44 7.10 -4.20
N GLU A 143 -0.91 7.58 -3.05
CA GLU A 143 -1.41 8.95 -2.86
C GLU A 143 -0.52 9.68 -1.84
N VAL A 144 -0.04 10.88 -2.21
CA VAL A 144 0.91 11.72 -1.47
C VAL A 144 0.56 13.19 -1.72
N GLU A 145 -0.38 13.75 -0.95
CA GLU A 145 -0.98 15.07 -1.26
C GLU A 145 -1.29 15.28 -2.76
N GLY A 146 -1.72 14.20 -3.44
CA GLY A 146 -1.71 14.01 -4.91
C GLY A 146 -1.56 12.52 -5.25
N PHE A 147 -1.37 12.11 -6.50
CA PHE A 147 -1.17 10.68 -6.86
C PHE A 147 0.20 10.43 -7.47
N VAL A 148 0.87 9.35 -7.04
CA VAL A 148 2.08 8.80 -7.65
C VAL A 148 1.78 7.39 -8.14
N ARG A 149 2.10 7.10 -9.40
CA ARG A 149 2.01 5.74 -9.95
C ARG A 149 3.39 5.11 -9.98
N ILE A 150 3.49 3.89 -9.46
CA ILE A 150 4.70 3.09 -9.56
C ILE A 150 4.44 2.04 -10.64
N THR A 151 5.18 2.13 -11.74
CA THR A 151 5.09 1.26 -12.92
C THR A 151 6.46 0.68 -13.25
N GLY A 152 6.51 -0.38 -14.06
CA GLY A 152 7.77 -0.97 -14.53
C GLY A 152 8.57 -1.74 -13.47
N VAL A 153 7.99 -1.95 -12.29
CA VAL A 153 8.54 -2.84 -11.26
C VAL A 153 7.96 -4.25 -11.48
N PRO A 154 8.80 -5.30 -11.56
CA PRO A 154 8.34 -6.69 -11.60
C PRO A 154 7.35 -6.93 -10.47
N SER A 155 6.20 -7.52 -10.78
CA SER A 155 5.20 -7.82 -9.76
C SER A 155 5.72 -8.87 -8.80
N CYS A 156 5.48 -8.68 -7.51
CA CYS A 156 5.51 -9.77 -6.55
C CYS A 156 4.59 -10.92 -7.03
N PRO A 157 4.91 -12.19 -6.69
CA PRO A 157 4.07 -13.33 -7.05
C PRO A 157 2.68 -13.26 -6.40
N LEU A 158 2.55 -12.54 -5.28
CA LEU A 158 1.30 -12.41 -4.56
C LEU A 158 0.51 -11.19 -5.09
N PRO A 159 -0.72 -11.38 -5.61
CA PRO A 159 -1.48 -10.30 -6.26
C PRO A 159 -1.84 -9.15 -5.30
N TRP A 160 -1.79 -9.39 -3.99
CA TRP A 160 -2.12 -8.42 -2.96
C TRP A 160 -0.92 -7.76 -2.28
N GLU A 161 0.30 -8.13 -2.65
CA GLU A 161 1.47 -7.41 -2.18
C GLU A 161 1.72 -6.19 -3.07
N PRO A 162 2.14 -5.06 -2.49
CA PRO A 162 2.71 -3.99 -3.29
C PRO A 162 3.88 -4.53 -4.12
N ARG A 163 3.96 -4.09 -5.38
CA ARG A 163 5.08 -4.39 -6.29
C ARG A 163 6.41 -3.95 -5.72
N MET A 164 6.40 -2.95 -4.85
CA MET A 164 7.57 -2.44 -4.18
C MET A 164 7.30 -2.22 -2.69
N THR A 165 8.13 -2.81 -1.85
CA THR A 165 8.24 -2.45 -0.44
C THR A 165 9.01 -1.13 -0.34
N ILE A 166 8.35 -0.06 0.11
CA ILE A 166 9.01 1.23 0.33
C ILE A 166 9.94 1.14 1.54
N LEU A 167 11.22 1.43 1.34
CA LEU A 167 12.23 1.52 2.40
C LEU A 167 12.48 2.96 2.84
N ARG A 168 12.36 3.90 1.89
CA ARG A 168 12.54 5.34 2.12
C ARG A 168 11.58 6.07 1.20
N ALA A 169 10.91 7.08 1.73
CA ALA A 169 10.09 7.96 0.93
C ALA A 169 10.31 9.41 1.33
N THR A 170 10.50 10.24 0.33
CA THR A 170 10.48 11.70 0.47
C THR A 170 9.62 12.25 -0.65
N TRP A 171 9.30 13.52 -0.50
CA TRP A 171 8.71 14.39 -1.48
C TRP A 171 9.38 14.40 -2.86
N GLU A 172 10.65 14.02 -2.95
CA GLU A 172 11.43 14.08 -4.18
C GLU A 172 11.83 12.71 -4.71
N GLU A 173 11.88 11.68 -3.85
CA GLU A 173 12.33 10.35 -4.22
C GLU A 173 11.69 9.25 -3.38
N ILE A 174 11.57 8.07 -4.00
CA ILE A 174 11.15 6.85 -3.32
C ILE A 174 12.25 5.82 -3.56
N TRP A 175 12.61 5.14 -2.48
CA TRP A 175 13.46 3.97 -2.53
C TRP A 175 12.68 2.79 -2.01
N GLY A 176 12.81 1.67 -2.68
CA GLY A 176 12.17 0.46 -2.24
C GLY A 176 12.79 -0.77 -2.85
N THR A 177 12.26 -1.92 -2.47
CA THR A 177 12.68 -3.21 -2.99
C THR A 177 11.54 -3.93 -3.66
N SER A 178 11.83 -4.62 -4.75
CA SER A 178 10.94 -5.62 -5.33
C SER A 178 11.66 -6.96 -5.43
N ARG A 179 10.92 -8.02 -5.77
CA ARG A 179 11.48 -9.32 -6.13
C ARG A 179 11.04 -9.69 -7.54
N ASP A 180 11.88 -10.41 -8.28
CA ASP A 180 11.46 -11.05 -9.53
C ASP A 180 10.78 -12.41 -9.28
N ASP A 181 10.45 -13.10 -10.36
CA ASP A 181 9.85 -14.45 -10.35
C ASP A 181 10.75 -15.52 -9.72
N LEU A 182 12.06 -15.28 -9.66
CA LEU A 182 13.04 -16.13 -8.97
C LEU A 182 13.26 -15.70 -7.51
N GLY A 183 12.53 -14.70 -7.02
CA GLY A 183 12.62 -14.18 -5.67
C GLY A 183 13.86 -13.31 -5.40
N VAL A 184 14.63 -12.95 -6.44
CA VAL A 184 15.84 -12.14 -6.34
C VAL A 184 15.44 -10.69 -6.02
N PRO A 185 15.98 -10.09 -4.95
CA PRO A 185 15.62 -8.73 -4.57
C PRO A 185 16.35 -7.68 -5.41
N TYR A 186 15.62 -6.65 -5.84
CA TYR A 186 16.15 -5.47 -6.52
C TYR A 186 15.86 -4.23 -5.70
N ILE A 187 16.82 -3.32 -5.57
CA ILE A 187 16.59 -1.96 -5.06
C ILE A 187 16.22 -1.05 -6.23
N HIS A 188 15.15 -0.29 -6.04
CA HIS A 188 14.70 0.72 -6.97
C HIS A 188 14.84 2.10 -6.34
N ARG A 189 15.18 3.07 -7.19
CA ARG A 189 15.17 4.48 -6.85
C ARG A 189 14.35 5.23 -7.89
N PHE A 190 13.27 5.86 -7.45
CA PHE A 190 12.42 6.69 -8.28
C PHE A 190 12.54 8.13 -7.87
N ARG A 191 12.55 9.04 -8.84
CA ARG A 191 12.32 10.46 -8.60
C ARG A 191 10.82 10.72 -8.69
N VAL A 192 10.29 11.48 -7.75
CA VAL A 192 8.90 11.95 -7.77
C VAL A 192 8.83 13.16 -8.69
N ASP A 193 8.19 13.02 -9.85
CA ASP A 193 7.83 14.15 -10.69
C ASP A 193 6.44 14.64 -10.33
N ARG A 194 6.32 15.92 -9.97
CA ARG A 194 5.06 16.58 -9.61
C ARG A 194 4.54 17.52 -10.68
N ARG A 195 5.25 17.66 -11.80
CA ARG A 195 4.90 18.61 -12.87
C ARG A 195 3.87 18.05 -13.84
N CYS A 196 3.58 16.75 -13.75
CA CYS A 196 2.48 16.14 -14.48
C CYS A 196 1.19 16.24 -13.64
N PRO A 197 0.14 16.90 -14.15
CA PRO A 197 -1.14 17.08 -13.45
C PRO A 197 -1.96 15.79 -13.31
#